data_AF-A0A958AG59-F1
#
_entry.id   AF-A0A958AG59-F1
#
_cell.length_a   1.000
_cell.length_b   1.000
_cell.length_c   1.000
_cell.angle_alpha   90.00
_cell.angle_beta   90.00
_cell.angle_gamma   90.00
#
_symmetry.space_group_name_H-M   'P 1'
#
loop_
_entity.id
_entity.type
_entity.pdbx_description
1 polymer ?
#
loop_
_entity_poly.entity_id
_entity_poly.type
_entity_poly.pdbx_seq_one_letter_code
_entity_poly.pdbx_strand_id
1 'polypeptide(L)' 'LVTSIIVFAFVFGSFEIPLLLGQRYPNVLPVTAYRAYIDPDLNQRPEAMAMGIMITLIVIVLLNLSLTLGRRIRTE' A
#
# COMPACT_ATOMS: atom_id res chain seq x y z
N LEU A 1 -16.28 9.72 -3.17
CA LEU A 1 -15.62 8.75 -2.26
C LEU A 1 -15.02 7.55 -3.01
N VAL A 2 -15.79 6.84 -3.86
CA VAL A 2 -15.28 5.68 -4.61
C VAL A 2 -14.11 6.03 -5.54
N THR A 3 -14.22 7.10 -6.34
CA THR A 3 -13.12 7.54 -7.22
C THR A 3 -11.86 7.92 -6.42
N SER A 4 -12.02 8.61 -5.30
CA SER A 4 -10.92 9.04 -4.44
C SER A 4 -10.15 7.85 -3.83
N ILE A 5 -10.84 6.81 -3.37
CA ILE A 5 -10.17 5.62 -2.80
C ILE A 5 -9.44 4.80 -3.87
N ILE A 6 -9.95 4.76 -5.11
CA ILE A 6 -9.27 4.10 -6.23
C ILE A 6 -7.96 4.82 -6.55
N VAL A 7 -8.00 6.16 -6.68
CA VAL A 7 -6.79 6.96 -6.93
C VAL A 7 -5.80 6.82 -5.77
N PHE A 8 -6.28 6.85 -4.53
CA PHE A 8 -5.44 6.61 -3.35
C PHE A 8 -4.76 5.25 -3.39
N ALA A 9 -5.51 4.16 -3.63
CA ALA A 9 -4.98 2.81 -3.65
C ALA A 9 -3.92 2.63 -4.75
N PHE A 10 -4.14 3.23 -5.93
CA PHE A 10 -3.17 3.25 -7.02
C PHE A 10 -1.86 3.94 -6.63
N VAL A 11 -1.94 5.15 -6.07
CA VAL A 11 -0.74 5.92 -5.67
C VAL A 11 -0.02 5.25 -4.50
N PHE A 12 -0.75 4.75 -3.50
CA PHE A 12 -0.18 4.06 -2.34
C PHE A 12 0.52 2.75 -2.71
N GLY A 13 -0.01 2.01 -3.68
CA GLY A 13 0.58 0.76 -4.18
C GLY A 13 1.71 0.95 -5.19
N SER A 14 1.90 2.15 -5.75
CA SER A 14 2.93 2.42 -6.75
C SER A 14 4.31 2.45 -6.12
N PHE A 15 5.04 1.33 -6.20
CA PHE A 15 6.40 1.23 -5.69
C PHE A 15 7.46 1.64 -6.72
N GLU A 16 7.16 1.60 -8.01
CA GLU A 16 8.11 1.86 -9.09
C GLU A 16 8.56 3.32 -9.13
N ILE A 17 7.60 4.26 -9.05
CA ILE A 17 7.89 5.70 -9.09
C ILE A 17 8.81 6.08 -7.91
N PRO A 18 8.50 5.71 -6.65
CA PRO A 18 9.38 6.01 -5.52
C PRO A 18 10.69 5.21 -5.54
N LEU A 19 10.72 4.01 -6.13
CA LEU A 19 11.95 3.23 -6.24
C LEU A 19 12.97 3.91 -7.18
N LEU A 20 12.50 4.47 -8.29
CA LEU A 20 13.34 5.07 -9.34
C LEU A 20 13.68 6.53 -9.07
N LEU A 21 12.69 7.31 -8.62
CA LEU A 21 12.77 8.77 -8.50
C LEU A 21 12.72 9.25 -7.05
N GLY A 22 12.43 8.36 -6.11
CA GLY A 22 12.30 8.70 -4.70
C GLY A 22 13.63 8.88 -3.99
N GLN A 23 13.55 9.49 -2.82
CA GLN A 23 14.70 9.75 -1.97
C GLN A 23 15.20 8.43 -1.37
N ARG A 24 16.53 8.24 -1.28
CA ARG A 24 17.12 6.97 -0.78
C ARG A 24 16.72 6.62 0.65
N TYR A 25 16.40 7.62 1.46
CA TYR A 25 15.90 7.46 2.82
C TYR A 25 15.16 8.72 3.26
N PRO A 26 14.01 8.63 3.94
CA PRO A 26 13.24 7.42 4.28
C PRO A 26 12.55 6.78 3.06
N ASN A 27 12.48 5.44 3.03
CA ASN A 27 11.81 4.70 1.95
C ASN A 27 10.32 4.47 2.26
N VAL A 28 9.51 4.41 1.20
CA VAL A 28 8.09 4.05 1.32
C VAL A 28 7.92 2.54 1.57
N LEU A 29 6.87 2.18 2.31
CA LEU A 29 6.52 0.79 2.66
C LEU A 29 6.60 -0.20 1.47
N PRO A 30 5.97 0.08 0.29
CA PRO A 30 6.04 -0.82 -0.86
C PRO A 30 7.46 -1.04 -1.40
N VAL A 31 8.30 0.00 -1.37
CA VAL A 31 9.70 -0.08 -1.81
C VAL A 31 10.52 -0.93 -0.86
N THR A 32 10.30 -0.79 0.45
CA THR A 32 10.98 -1.62 1.45
C THR A 32 10.58 -3.09 1.31
N ALA A 33 9.29 -3.38 1.10
CA ALA A 33 8.80 -4.74 0.85
C ALA A 33 9.45 -5.35 -0.40
N TYR A 34 9.52 -4.58 -1.49
CA TYR A 34 10.17 -5.03 -2.72
C TYR A 34 11.67 -5.32 -2.51
N ARG A 35 12.40 -4.43 -1.83
CA ARG A 35 13.83 -4.61 -1.55
C ARG A 35 14.11 -5.83 -0.69
N ALA A 36 13.32 -6.04 0.35
CA ALA A 36 13.44 -7.23 1.21
C ALA A 36 13.13 -8.54 0.45
N TYR A 37 12.26 -8.50 -0.56
CA TYR A 37 11.93 -9.67 -1.36
C TYR A 37 13.06 -10.11 -2.30
N ILE A 38 13.77 -9.13 -2.89
CA ILE A 38 14.87 -9.37 -3.83
C ILE A 38 16.23 -9.54 -3.13
N ASP A 39 16.27 -9.39 -1.80
CA ASP A 39 17.50 -9.52 -1.03
C ASP A 39 18.09 -10.94 -1.16
N PRO A 40 19.42 -11.09 -1.26
CA PRO A 40 20.08 -12.40 -1.26
C PRO A 40 19.80 -13.24 -0.01
N ASP A 41 19.55 -12.59 1.14
CA ASP A 41 19.16 -13.29 2.37
C ASP A 41 17.72 -13.80 2.28
N LEU A 42 17.57 -15.11 2.25
CA LEU A 42 16.28 -15.79 2.19
C LEU A 42 15.40 -15.52 3.41
N ASN A 43 15.98 -15.18 4.55
CA ASN A 43 15.24 -14.85 5.78
C ASN A 43 14.44 -13.55 5.64
N GLN A 44 14.77 -12.67 4.69
CA GLN A 44 14.03 -11.43 4.47
C GLN A 44 12.76 -11.63 3.64
N ARG A 45 12.62 -12.77 2.95
CA ARG A 45 11.43 -13.03 2.11
C ARG A 45 10.13 -13.17 2.90
N PRO A 46 10.07 -13.89 4.03
CA PRO A 46 8.88 -13.89 4.90
C PRO A 46 8.52 -12.49 5.40
N GLU A 47 9.51 -11.66 5.74
CA GLU A 47 9.27 -10.28 6.16
C GLU A 47 8.71 -9.42 5.02
N ALA A 48 9.22 -9.59 3.80
CA ALA A 48 8.68 -8.96 2.61
C ALA A 48 7.20 -9.32 2.37
N MET A 49 6.85 -10.60 2.55
CA MET A 49 5.46 -11.04 2.44
C MET A 49 4.58 -10.46 3.55
N ALA A 50 5.07 -10.38 4.79
CA ALA A 50 4.36 -9.75 5.89
C ALA A 50 4.08 -8.26 5.61
N MET A 51 5.05 -7.53 5.06
CA MET A 51 4.85 -6.15 4.61
C MET A 51 3.81 -6.06 3.49
N GLY A 52 3.83 -6.97 2.51
CA GLY A 52 2.80 -7.04 1.46
C GLY A 52 1.39 -7.28 2.01
N ILE A 53 1.25 -8.16 3.01
CA ILE A 53 -0.03 -8.40 3.70
C ILE A 53 -0.48 -7.14 4.44
N MET A 54 0.42 -6.44 5.14
CA MET A 54 0.10 -5.20 5.84
C MET A 54 -0.38 -4.10 4.87
N ILE A 55 0.30 -3.92 3.73
CA ILE A 55 -0.12 -2.99 2.67
C ILE A 55 -1.53 -3.34 2.19
N THR A 56 -1.79 -4.62 1.91
CA THR A 56 -3.11 -5.11 1.48
C THR A 56 -4.18 -4.83 2.54
N LEU A 57 -3.89 -5.09 3.81
CA LEU A 57 -4.81 -4.87 4.93
C LEU A 57 -5.17 -3.39 5.07
N ILE A 58 -4.19 -2.48 4.94
CA ILE A 58 -4.42 -1.03 4.96
C ILE A 58 -5.40 -0.63 3.85
N VAL A 59 -5.20 -1.12 2.62
CA VAL A 59 -6.07 -0.82 1.49
C VAL A 59 -7.48 -1.38 1.72
N ILE A 60 -7.61 -2.61 2.22
CA ILE A 60 -8.91 -3.22 2.53
C ILE A 60 -9.67 -2.42 3.60
N VAL A 61 -8.99 -1.99 4.67
CA VAL A 61 -9.59 -1.18 5.73
C VAL A 61 -10.09 0.15 5.19
N LEU A 62 -9.26 0.86 4.41
CA LEU A 62 -9.64 2.14 3.82
C LEU A 62 -10.76 2.02 2.78
N LEU A 63 -10.78 0.92 2.02
CA LEU A 63 -11.88 0.62 1.10
C LEU A 63 -13.19 0.41 1.85
N ASN A 64 -13.20 -0.44 2.89
CA ASN A 64 -14.39 -0.69 3.70
C ASN A 64 -14.90 0.59 4.39
N LEU A 65 -13.98 1.41 4.90
CA LEU A 65 -14.29 2.70 5.49
C LEU A 65 -14.96 3.61 4.45
N SER A 66 -14.34 3.78 3.27
CA SER A 66 -14.86 4.62 2.19
C SER A 66 -16.25 4.20 1.73
N LEU A 67 -16.52 2.89 1.66
CA LEU A 67 -17.83 2.34 1.32
C LEU A 67 -18.86 2.61 2.42
N THR A 68 -18.48 2.45 3.69
CA THR A 68 -19.38 2.65 4.82
C THR A 68 -19.77 4.12 4.97
N LEU A 69 -18.82 5.05 4.85
CA LEU A 69 -19.09 6.49 4.83
C LEU A 69 -19.94 6.89 3.61
N GLY A 70 -19.64 6.35 2.43
CA GLY A 70 -20.43 6.62 1.23
C GLY A 70 -21.88 6.15 1.33
N ARG A 71 -22.15 5.07 2.05
CA ARG A 71 -23.52 4.64 2.37
C ARG A 71 -24.21 5.63 3.30
N ARG A 72 -23.53 6.05 4.40
CA ARG A 72 -24.10 7.00 5.37
C ARG A 72 -24.50 8.33 4.72
N ILE A 73 -23.63 8.91 3.91
CA ILE A 73 -23.86 10.21 3.25
C ILE A 73 -25.03 10.15 2.25
N ARG A 74 -25.33 8.99 1.65
CA ARG A 74 -26.44 8.83 0.71
C ARG A 74 -27.80 8.62 1.39
N THR A 75 -27.81 8.40 2.71
CA THR A 75 -29.04 8.13 3.46
C THR A 75 -29.63 9.39 4.10
N GLU A 76 -28.94 10.54 3.97
CA GLU A 76 -29.44 11.88 4.30
C GLU A 76 -29.78 12.63 3.00
#